data_AF-A0A380FBZ3-F1
#
_entry.id   AF-A0A380FBZ3-F1
#
_cell.length_a   1.000
_cell.length_b   1.000
_cell.length_c   1.000
_cell.angle_alpha   90.00
_cell.angle_beta   90.00
_cell.angle_gamma   90.00
#
_symmetry.space_group_name_H-M   'P 1'
#
loop_
_entity.id
_entity.type
_entity.pdbx_description
1 polymer ?
#
loop_
_entity_poly.entity_id
_entity_poly.type
_entity_poly.pdbx_seq_one_letter_code
_entity_poly.pdbx_strand_id
1 'polypeptide(L)'
;MQVISIFAGGVESVSRSPWKIKRPQSVYDTQLPEFFERASFAPEHIDPSMIEAAENVAKLYAVSREQQDTFAWQSHQKVITSLH
;
A
#
# COMPACT_ATOMS: atom_id res chain seq x y z
N MET A 1 0.27 33.09 -20.29
CA MET A 1 1.60 32.44 -20.19
C MET A 1 1.35 30.94 -20.07
N GLN A 2 1.56 30.18 -21.14
CA GLN A 2 1.31 28.73 -21.17
C GLN A 2 2.56 27.98 -20.67
N VAL A 3 2.37 26.96 -19.84
CA VAL A 3 3.44 26.02 -19.48
C VAL A 3 3.79 25.21 -20.72
N ILE A 4 5.05 25.22 -21.13
CA ILE A 4 5.48 24.69 -22.43
C ILE A 4 5.90 23.20 -22.36
N SER A 5 6.25 22.71 -21.16
CA SER A 5 6.44 21.27 -20.87
C SER A 5 6.26 20.98 -19.38
N ILE A 6 5.67 19.83 -19.05
CA ILE A 6 5.50 19.31 -17.67
C ILE A 6 6.08 17.90 -17.61
N PHE A 7 6.82 17.59 -16.55
CA PHE A 7 7.25 16.21 -16.23
C PHE A 7 6.38 15.66 -15.10
N ALA A 8 5.91 14.42 -15.26
CA ALA A 8 5.11 13.71 -14.27
C ALA A 8 5.78 12.39 -13.91
N GLY A 9 5.77 12.03 -12.62
CA GLY A 9 6.36 10.83 -12.07
C GLY A 9 6.06 10.72 -10.57
N GLY A 10 6.63 9.72 -9.90
CA GLY A 10 6.50 9.50 -8.46
C GLY A 10 7.76 8.86 -7.89
N VAL A 11 7.97 9.05 -6.58
CA VAL A 11 9.10 8.46 -5.83
C VAL A 11 8.58 7.85 -4.53
N GLU A 12 9.18 6.74 -4.10
CA GLU A 12 8.84 6.07 -2.84
C GLU A 12 10.10 5.53 -2.16
N SER A 13 10.18 5.63 -0.82
CA SER A 13 11.29 5.09 -0.02
C SER A 13 10.79 4.45 1.27
N VAL A 14 10.27 3.23 1.15
CA VAL A 14 9.68 2.48 2.27
C VAL A 14 10.68 2.28 3.41
N SER A 15 11.93 1.91 3.11
CA SER A 15 12.98 1.63 4.10
C SER A 15 13.37 2.83 4.96
N ARG A 16 13.03 4.05 4.53
CA ARG A 16 13.31 5.31 5.26
C ARG A 16 12.04 5.95 5.81
N SER A 17 10.94 5.21 5.88
CA SER A 17 9.66 5.73 6.38
C SER A 17 9.80 6.16 7.84
N PRO A 18 9.42 7.40 8.19
CA PRO A 18 9.47 7.85 9.57
C PRO A 18 8.34 7.22 10.38
N TRP A 19 8.50 7.22 11.70
CA TRP A 19 7.40 6.91 12.60
C TRP A 19 6.36 8.02 12.55
N LYS A 20 5.08 7.65 12.42
CA LYS A 20 3.97 8.60 12.43
C LYS A 20 3.21 8.45 13.74
N ILE A 21 2.90 9.58 14.35
CA ILE A 21 2.23 9.66 15.66
C ILE A 21 0.97 10.48 15.48
N LYS A 22 -0.15 10.02 16.03
CA LYS A 22 -1.39 10.82 16.02
C LYS A 22 -1.18 12.12 16.79
N ARG A 23 -1.73 13.21 16.27
CA ARG A 23 -1.67 14.51 16.95
C ARG A 23 -2.46 14.42 18.27
N PRO A 24 -1.85 14.76 19.42
CA PRO A 24 -2.57 14.86 20.69
C PRO A 24 -3.71 15.87 20.58
N GLN A 25 -4.89 15.54 21.13
CA GLN A 25 -6.06 16.41 21.04
C GLN A 25 -6.15 17.42 22.19
N SER A 26 -5.39 17.20 23.27
CA SER A 26 -5.35 18.08 24.45
C SER A 26 -3.95 18.11 25.06
N VAL A 27 -3.64 19.19 25.78
CA VAL A 27 -2.38 19.34 26.53
C VAL A 27 -2.37 18.47 27.79
N TYR A 28 -3.56 18.10 28.28
CA TYR A 28 -3.77 17.22 29.44
C TYR A 28 -4.06 15.78 29.04
N ASP A 29 -3.82 15.43 27.77
CA ASP A 29 -4.08 14.09 27.28
C ASP A 29 -3.17 13.09 28.00
N THR A 30 -3.77 12.17 28.75
CA THR A 30 -3.05 11.13 29.49
C THR A 30 -2.84 9.88 28.66
N GLN A 31 -3.35 9.85 27.41
CA GLN A 31 -3.14 8.73 26.51
C GLN A 31 -1.68 8.69 26.02
N LEU A 32 -1.14 7.49 25.91
CA LEU A 32 0.18 7.29 25.34
C LEU A 32 0.17 7.65 23.84
N PRO A 33 1.30 8.13 23.28
CA PRO A 33 1.40 8.39 21.86
C PRO A 33 1.00 7.18 21.01
N GLU A 34 0.00 7.36 20.15
CA GLU A 34 -0.44 6.32 19.24
C GLU A 34 0.37 6.39 17.94
N PHE A 35 1.19 5.37 17.72
CA PHE A 35 1.93 5.18 16.47
C PHE A 35 1.04 4.51 15.44
N PHE A 36 1.19 4.92 14.18
CA PHE A 36 0.51 4.28 13.06
C PHE A 36 1.45 4.12 11.86
N GLU A 37 1.33 3.00 11.17
CA GLU A 37 2.21 2.68 10.03
C GLU A 37 1.65 3.22 8.71
N ARG A 38 0.33 3.09 8.51
CA ARG A 38 -0.36 3.49 7.28
C ARG A 38 -1.46 4.52 7.54
N ALA A 39 -1.65 5.41 6.58
CA ALA A 39 -2.85 6.24 6.55
C ALA A 39 -4.06 5.38 6.16
N SER A 40 -5.26 5.82 6.52
CA SER A 40 -6.50 5.14 6.13
C SER A 40 -6.64 5.20 4.62
N PHE A 41 -6.78 4.04 3.96
CA PHE A 41 -7.02 3.97 2.51
C PHE A 41 -8.51 3.91 2.16
N ALA A 42 -9.36 3.79 3.17
CA ALA A 42 -10.80 3.71 3.07
C ALA A 42 -11.47 4.45 4.26
N PRO A 43 -12.79 4.67 4.23
CA PRO A 43 -13.51 5.29 5.34
C PRO A 43 -13.30 4.55 6.66
N GLU A 44 -13.36 5.28 7.78
CA GLU A 44 -13.46 4.69 9.11
C GLU A 44 -14.61 3.66 9.06
N HIS A 45 -14.35 2.43 9.52
CA HIS A 45 -15.23 1.24 9.46
C HIS A 45 -15.07 0.28 8.27
N ILE A 46 -14.37 0.63 7.18
CA ILE A 46 -14.15 -0.30 6.04
C ILE A 46 -12.71 -0.19 5.50
N ASP A 47 -11.69 -0.26 6.36
CA ASP A 47 -10.28 -0.28 5.93
C ASP A 47 -9.58 -1.60 6.31
N PRO A 48 -9.88 -2.71 5.60
CA PRO A 48 -9.12 -3.95 5.79
C PRO A 48 -7.64 -3.71 5.54
N SER A 49 -6.78 -4.53 6.13
CA SER A 49 -5.37 -4.55 5.71
C SER A 49 -5.28 -4.90 4.22
N MET A 50 -4.19 -4.49 3.56
CA MET A 50 -4.01 -4.78 2.12
C MET A 50 -4.08 -6.29 1.81
N ILE A 51 -3.59 -7.13 2.74
CA ILE A 51 -3.64 -8.59 2.60
C ILE A 51 -5.08 -9.10 2.71
N GLU A 52 -5.82 -8.66 3.72
CA GLU A 52 -7.24 -9.03 3.88
C GLU A 52 -8.08 -8.59 2.67
N ALA A 53 -7.82 -7.38 2.15
CA ALA A 53 -8.47 -6.89 0.95
C ALA A 53 -8.20 -7.81 -0.25
N ALA A 54 -6.94 -8.20 -0.46
CA ALA A 54 -6.54 -9.11 -1.53
C ALA A 54 -7.21 -10.50 -1.39
N GLU A 55 -7.26 -11.05 -0.18
CA GLU A 55 -7.93 -12.32 0.12
C GLU A 55 -9.44 -12.25 -0.13
N ASN A 56 -10.08 -11.14 0.24
CA ASN A 56 -11.51 -10.93 -0.03
C ASN A 56 -11.80 -10.91 -1.54
N VAL A 57 -10.94 -10.25 -2.32
CA VAL A 57 -11.02 -10.25 -3.80
C VAL A 57 -10.79 -11.67 -4.33
N ALA A 58 -9.76 -12.37 -3.86
CA ALA A 58 -9.48 -13.74 -4.30
C ALA A 58 -10.68 -14.67 -4.04
N LYS A 59 -11.32 -14.57 -2.87
CA LYS A 59 -12.53 -15.34 -2.54
C LYS A 59 -13.71 -14.96 -3.44
N LEU A 60 -13.98 -13.67 -3.63
CA LEU A 60 -15.10 -13.18 -4.43
C LEU A 60 -15.04 -13.66 -5.87
N TYR A 61 -13.84 -13.72 -6.44
CA TYR A 61 -13.60 -14.14 -7.82
C TYR A 61 -13.10 -15.58 -7.97
N ALA A 62 -13.12 -16.37 -6.89
CA ALA A 62 -12.64 -17.75 -6.85
C ALA A 62 -11.21 -17.93 -7.43
N VAL A 63 -10.32 -16.99 -7.15
CA VAL A 63 -8.91 -17.05 -7.57
C VAL A 63 -8.18 -18.02 -6.64
N SER A 64 -7.90 -19.22 -7.16
CA SER A 64 -7.21 -20.27 -6.42
C SER A 64 -5.77 -19.89 -6.08
N ARG A 65 -5.22 -20.57 -5.06
CA ARG A 65 -3.81 -20.42 -4.68
C ARG A 65 -2.86 -20.75 -5.83
N GLU A 66 -3.16 -21.80 -6.60
CA GLU A 66 -2.36 -22.21 -7.75
C GLU A 66 -2.32 -21.14 -8.84
N GLN A 67 -3.44 -20.45 -9.10
CA GLN A 67 -3.48 -19.32 -10.03
C GLN A 67 -2.64 -18.13 -9.55
N GLN A 68 -2.68 -17.81 -8.25
CA GLN A 68 -1.87 -16.75 -7.67
C GLN A 68 -0.36 -17.06 -7.79
N ASP A 69 0.03 -18.29 -7.43
CA ASP A 69 1.42 -18.76 -7.50
C ASP A 69 1.92 -18.78 -8.96
N THR A 70 1.08 -19.24 -9.90
CA THR A 70 1.39 -19.26 -11.34
C THR A 70 1.63 -17.83 -11.86
N PHE A 71 0.78 -16.88 -11.48
CA PHE A 71 0.94 -15.49 -11.86
C PHE A 71 2.25 -14.89 -11.32
N ALA A 72 2.56 -15.12 -10.04
CA ALA A 72 3.80 -14.64 -9.44
C ALA A 72 5.04 -15.19 -10.16
N TRP A 73 5.05 -16.49 -10.44
CA TRP A 73 6.14 -17.14 -11.20
C TRP A 73 6.30 -16.53 -12.60
N GLN A 74 5.21 -16.40 -13.36
CA GLN A 74 5.24 -15.80 -14.70
C GLN A 74 5.72 -14.34 -14.66
N SER A 75 5.31 -13.56 -13.67
CA SER A 75 5.75 -12.18 -13.49
C SER A 75 7.26 -12.10 -13.27
N HIS A 76 7.82 -12.96 -12.40
CA HIS A 76 9.26 -13.04 -12.21
C HIS A 76 10.01 -13.46 -13.48
N GLN A 77 9.48 -14.43 -14.23
CA GLN A 77 10.09 -14.84 -15.49
C GLN A 77 10.13 -13.71 -16.52
N LYS A 78 9.05 -12.93 -16.66
CA LYS A 78 9.01 -11.78 -17.58
C LYS A 78 10.09 -10.76 -17.26
N VAL A 79 10.32 -10.48 -15.98
CA VAL A 79 11.42 -9.59 -15.55
C VAL A 79 12.76 -10.15 -16.00
N ILE A 80 13.03 -11.42 -15.73
CA ILE A 80 14.30 -12.07 -16.13
C ILE A 80 14.50 -12.00 -17.63
N THR A 81 13.46 -12.27 -18.43
CA THR A 81 13.56 -12.24 -19.90
C THR A 81 13.74 -10.82 -20.45
N SER A 82 13.19 -9.79 -19.79
CA SER A 82 13.32 -8.39 -20.23
C SER A 82 14.71 -7.77 -20.03
N LEU A 83 15.61 -8.47 -19.34
CA LEU A 83 16.98 -8.03 -19.08
C LEU A 83 17.95 -8.37 -20.23
N HIS A 84 17.43 -8.93 -21.33
CA HIS A 84 18.14 -9.20 -22.58
C HIS A 84 17.61 -8.31 -23.70
#